data_AF-A0A2H9LT22-F1
#
_entry.id   AF-A0A2H9LT22-F1
#
_cell.length_a   1.000
_cell.length_b   1.000
_cell.length_c   1.000
_cell.angle_alpha   90.00
_cell.angle_beta   90.00
_cell.angle_gamma   90.00
#
_symmetry.space_group_name_H-M   'P 1'
#
loop_
_entity.id
_entity.type
_entity.pdbx_description
1 polymer ?
#
loop_
_entity_poly.entity_id
_entity_poly.type
_entity_poly.pdbx_seq_one_letter_code
_entity_poly.pdbx_strand_id
1 'polypeptide(L)'
;MKLILFTGIHCPRCPQARKVVRQVAKELGWIEGKDFVEKLIDGQDLKTPSIAEFEGSKMHIVSSEDEIIASNIPAAIGRKDLTVEALMYQIASTPAIVIDEMAVFKGEVPSKDELLKEIKKVEE
;
A
#
# COMPACT_ATOMS: atom_id res chain seq x y z
N MET A 1 5.71 -12.97 -6.41
CA MET A 1 4.89 -12.43 -5.32
C MET A 1 5.13 -10.93 -5.17
N LYS A 2 4.05 -10.15 -5.18
CA LYS A 2 4.07 -8.70 -4.97
C LYS A 2 2.88 -8.32 -4.07
N LEU A 3 3.13 -7.52 -3.04
CA LEU A 3 2.06 -6.99 -2.18
C LEU A 3 1.71 -5.55 -2.57
N ILE A 4 0.43 -5.27 -2.74
CA ILE A 4 -0.08 -3.92 -3.01
C ILE A 4 -1.02 -3.53 -1.88
N LEU A 5 -0.69 -2.45 -1.18
CA LEU A 5 -1.55 -1.84 -0.17
C LEU A 5 -2.28 -0.64 -0.81
N PHE A 6 -3.60 -0.73 -0.93
CA PHE A 6 -4.44 0.38 -1.35
C PHE A 6 -4.94 1.16 -0.14
N THR A 7 -4.72 2.48 -0.13
CA THR A 7 -5.18 3.39 0.92
C THR A 7 -5.87 4.63 0.36
N GLY A 8 -6.65 5.31 1.20
CA GLY A 8 -7.26 6.60 0.88
C GLY A 8 -6.73 7.71 1.80
N ILE A 9 -6.77 8.96 1.33
CA ILE A 9 -6.26 10.13 2.06
C ILE A 9 -7.07 10.38 3.35
N HIS A 10 -8.39 10.19 3.29
CA HIS A 10 -9.32 10.42 4.40
C HIS A 10 -9.77 9.13 5.10
N CYS A 11 -8.95 8.08 5.03
CA CYS A 11 -9.28 6.76 5.53
C CYS A 11 -8.83 6.59 6.99
N PRO A 12 -9.74 6.46 7.98
CA PRO A 12 -9.38 6.39 9.40
C PRO A 12 -8.62 5.11 9.79
N ARG A 13 -8.73 4.05 8.98
CA ARG A 13 -8.13 2.73 9.25
C ARG A 13 -6.81 2.49 8.51
N CYS A 14 -6.56 3.23 7.44
CA CYS A 14 -5.36 3.11 6.62
C CYS A 14 -4.03 3.33 7.40
N PRO A 15 -3.95 4.23 8.39
CA PRO A 15 -2.76 4.39 9.22
C PRO A 15 -2.38 3.11 9.98
N GLN A 16 -3.37 2.34 10.44
CA GLN A 16 -3.13 1.06 11.09
C GLN A 16 -2.69 -0.01 10.10
N ALA A 17 -3.35 -0.10 8.94
CA ALA A 17 -2.96 -1.04 7.88
C ALA A 17 -1.52 -0.81 7.39
N ARG A 18 -1.12 0.45 7.18
CA ARG A 18 0.27 0.82 6.84
C ARG A 18 1.27 0.28 7.86
N LYS A 19 0.97 0.44 9.16
CA LYS A 19 1.84 -0.07 10.23
C LYS A 19 1.99 -1.58 10.16
N VAL A 20 0.88 -2.30 10.01
CA VAL A 20 0.89 -3.78 9.92
C VAL A 20 1.69 -4.25 8.70
N VAL A 21 1.40 -3.72 7.51
CA VAL A 21 2.11 -4.09 6.27
C VAL A 21 3.61 -3.83 6.41
N ARG A 22 4.02 -2.69 6.95
CA ARG A 22 5.45 -2.38 7.14
C ARG A 22 6.13 -3.24 8.20
N GLN A 23 5.42 -3.60 9.27
CA GLN A 23 5.95 -4.53 10.27
C GLN A 23 6.19 -5.90 9.66
N VAL A 24 5.24 -6.40 8.86
CA VAL A 24 5.38 -7.67 8.12
C VAL A 24 6.51 -7.57 7.10
N ALA A 25 6.57 -6.49 6.31
CA ALA A 25 7.63 -6.26 5.35
C ALA A 25 9.02 -6.26 6.02
N LYS A 26 9.16 -5.59 7.17
CA LYS A 26 10.42 -5.60 7.94
C LYS A 26 10.80 -6.99 8.43
N GLU A 27 9.84 -7.81 8.84
CA GLU A 27 10.08 -9.18 9.29
C GLU A 27 10.49 -10.12 8.15
N LEU A 28 9.92 -9.91 6.97
CA LEU A 28 10.24 -10.67 5.76
C LEU A 28 11.45 -10.11 4.99
N GLY A 29 12.00 -8.96 5.40
CA GLY A 29 13.10 -8.29 4.72
C GLY A 29 12.71 -7.64 3.38
N TRP A 30 11.44 -7.33 3.19
CA TRP A 30 10.89 -6.75 1.97
C TRP A 30 11.22 -5.26 1.82
N ILE A 31 11.44 -4.86 0.57
CA ILE A 31 11.80 -3.50 0.18
C ILE A 31 10.57 -2.82 -0.47
N GLU A 32 10.21 -1.64 0.03
CA GLU A 32 9.16 -0.80 -0.54
C GLU A 32 9.58 -0.35 -1.95
N GLY A 33 8.69 -0.49 -2.95
CA GLY A 33 9.02 -0.27 -4.36
C GLY A 33 9.42 -1.53 -5.13
N LYS A 34 9.84 -2.60 -4.44
CA LYS A 34 10.25 -3.85 -5.07
C LYS A 34 9.33 -5.01 -4.69
N ASP A 35 9.23 -5.30 -3.40
CA ASP A 35 8.48 -6.45 -2.88
C ASP A 35 7.04 -6.05 -2.49
N PHE A 36 6.88 -4.82 -1.99
CA PHE A 36 5.56 -4.25 -1.75
C PHE A 36 5.49 -2.77 -2.15
N VAL A 37 4.29 -2.31 -2.48
CA VAL A 37 4.02 -0.90 -2.80
C VAL A 37 2.74 -0.43 -2.16
N GLU A 38 2.71 0.84 -1.77
CA GLU A 38 1.49 1.51 -1.33
C GLU A 38 0.92 2.37 -2.47
N LYS A 39 -0.39 2.31 -2.69
CA LYS A 39 -1.12 3.03 -3.73
C LYS A 39 -2.27 3.84 -3.13
N LEU A 40 -2.31 5.14 -3.43
CA LEU A 40 -3.35 6.06 -2.96
C LEU A 40 -4.49 6.17 -3.98
N ILE A 41 -5.65 5.57 -3.70
CA ILE A 41 -6.79 5.58 -4.63
C ILE A 41 -7.42 6.97 -4.82
N ASP A 42 -7.32 7.83 -3.81
CA ASP A 42 -7.78 9.23 -3.83
C ASP A 42 -6.62 10.21 -4.08
N GLY A 43 -5.44 9.71 -4.43
CA GLY A 43 -4.22 10.50 -4.65
C GLY A 43 -4.17 11.26 -5.98
N GLN A 44 -5.24 11.21 -6.77
CA GLN A 44 -5.33 11.77 -8.12
C GLN A 44 -5.13 13.29 -8.20
N ASP A 45 -5.39 14.02 -7.10
CA ASP A 45 -5.20 15.46 -7.00
C ASP A 45 -3.84 15.86 -6.39
N LEU A 46 -3.02 14.88 -5.98
CA LEU A 46 -1.68 15.12 -5.45
C LEU A 46 -0.71 15.32 -6.62
N LYS A 47 0.07 16.42 -6.59
CA LYS A 47 1.15 16.63 -7.58
C LYS A 47 2.26 15.62 -7.30
N THR A 48 2.73 14.87 -8.29
CA THR A 48 3.91 14.02 -8.17
C THR A 48 5.11 14.60 -8.93
N PRO A 49 6.35 14.47 -8.40
CA PRO A 49 6.69 14.05 -7.04
C PRO A 49 6.40 15.15 -6.00
N SER A 50 5.76 14.80 -4.87
CA SER A 50 5.56 15.71 -3.72
C SER A 50 5.68 14.98 -2.39
N ILE A 51 5.89 15.74 -1.31
CA ILE A 51 5.82 15.22 0.06
C ILE A 51 4.43 15.55 0.60
N ALA A 52 3.64 14.53 0.91
CA ALA A 52 2.34 14.67 1.55
C ALA A 52 2.46 14.28 3.03
N GLU A 53 1.91 15.12 3.90
CA GLU A 53 1.86 14.85 5.34
C GLU A 53 0.54 14.16 5.68
N PHE A 54 0.63 12.93 6.19
CA PHE A 54 -0.52 12.16 6.64
C PHE A 54 -0.38 11.93 8.15
N GLU A 55 -1.30 12.48 8.94
CA GLU A 55 -1.35 12.33 10.41
C GLU A 55 0.03 12.52 11.09
N GLY A 56 0.76 13.57 10.71
CA GLY A 56 2.07 13.91 11.28
C GLY A 56 3.25 13.08 10.75
N SER A 57 3.03 12.19 9.77
CA SER A 57 4.09 11.46 9.06
C SER A 57 4.22 11.97 7.62
N LYS A 58 5.42 12.41 7.25
CA LYS A 58 5.75 12.82 5.87
C LYS A 58 5.93 11.58 5.01
N MET A 59 5.25 11.54 3.87
CA MET A 59 5.33 10.46 2.90
C MET A 59 5.62 11.01 1.52
N HIS A 60 6.50 10.36 0.77
CA HIS A 60 6.79 10.73 -0.60
C HIS A 60 5.73 10.17 -1.54
N ILE A 61 5.12 11.02 -2.34
CA ILE A 61 4.20 10.60 -3.38
C ILE A 61 4.98 10.57 -4.69
N VAL A 62 5.03 9.40 -5.30
CA VAL A 62 5.68 9.14 -6.59
C VAL A 62 4.66 8.70 -7.63
N SER A 63 5.06 8.69 -8.90
CA SER A 63 4.16 8.30 -10.00
C SER A 63 4.30 6.82 -10.36
N SER A 64 5.45 6.21 -10.08
CA SER A 64 5.74 4.80 -10.39
C SER A 64 6.57 4.14 -9.29
N GLU A 65 6.57 2.80 -9.28
CA GLU A 65 7.38 2.00 -8.35
C GLU A 65 8.88 2.19 -8.51
N ASP A 66 9.37 2.43 -9.74
CA ASP A 66 10.79 2.68 -10.02
C ASP A 66 11.34 3.96 -9.36
N GLU A 67 10.47 4.90 -9.03
CA GLU A 67 10.87 6.13 -8.32
C GLU A 67 11.01 5.90 -6.81
N ILE A 68 10.58 4.76 -6.28
CA ILE A 68 10.70 4.41 -4.86
C ILE A 68 12.10 3.86 -4.62
N ILE A 69 12.89 4.63 -3.85
CA ILE A 69 14.26 4.32 -3.49
C ILE A 69 14.45 4.42 -1.97
N ALA A 70 15.51 3.82 -1.45
CA ALA A 70 15.77 3.82 0.01
C ALA A 70 15.87 5.22 0.65
N SER A 71 16.07 6.29 -0.13
CA SER A 71 16.14 7.67 0.35
C SER A 71 14.77 8.39 0.44
N ASN A 72 13.70 7.84 -0.14
CA ASN A 72 12.37 8.48 -0.16
C ASN A 72 11.26 7.61 0.45
N ILE A 73 11.63 6.60 1.22
CA ILE A 73 10.72 5.81 2.03
C ILE A 73 10.45 6.53 3.37
N PRO A 74 9.20 6.59 3.85
CA PRO A 74 8.01 5.96 3.29
C PRO A 74 7.47 6.65 2.03
N ALA A 75 7.14 5.86 1.00
CA ALA A 75 6.61 6.30 -0.28
C ALA A 75 5.26 5.65 -0.61
N ALA A 76 4.41 6.38 -1.33
CA ALA A 76 3.17 5.87 -1.93
C ALA A 76 3.08 6.34 -3.38
N ILE A 77 2.47 5.52 -4.23
CA ILE A 77 2.15 5.88 -5.59
C ILE A 77 0.83 6.66 -5.57
N GLY A 78 0.81 7.85 -6.16
CA GLY A 78 -0.39 8.69 -6.30
C GLY A 78 -0.57 9.13 -7.74
N ARG A 79 -1.37 8.40 -8.51
CA ARG A 79 -1.68 8.72 -9.91
C ARG A 79 -3.16 8.46 -10.22
N LYS A 80 -3.64 9.01 -11.34
CA LYS A 80 -5.07 9.09 -11.66
C LYS A 80 -5.76 7.73 -11.88
N ASP A 81 -5.01 6.73 -12.31
CA ASP A 81 -5.53 5.42 -12.68
C ASP A 81 -5.62 4.42 -11.51
N LEU A 82 -5.18 4.80 -10.31
CA LEU A 82 -5.17 3.92 -9.15
C LEU A 82 -6.57 3.53 -8.67
N THR A 83 -7.56 4.41 -8.82
CA THR A 83 -8.95 4.07 -8.52
C THR A 83 -9.46 2.98 -9.46
N VAL A 84 -9.14 3.07 -10.76
CA VAL A 84 -9.52 2.06 -11.75
C VAL A 84 -8.80 0.74 -11.45
N GLU A 85 -7.52 0.80 -11.11
CA GLU A 85 -6.75 -0.38 -10.72
C GLU A 85 -7.35 -1.07 -9.48
N ALA A 86 -7.73 -0.31 -8.45
CA ALA A 86 -8.38 -0.86 -7.26
C ALA A 86 -9.70 -1.57 -7.62
N LEU A 87 -10.49 -1.00 -8.53
CA LEU A 87 -11.74 -1.62 -9.00
C LEU A 87 -11.49 -2.92 -9.78
N MET A 88 -10.38 -3.05 -10.52
CA MET A 88 -10.01 -4.31 -11.19
C MET A 88 -9.80 -5.44 -10.17
N TYR A 89 -9.29 -5.11 -8.98
CA TYR A 89 -9.18 -6.04 -7.84
C TYR A 89 -10.46 -6.16 -7.01
N GLN A 90 -11.59 -5.61 -7.47
CA GLN A 90 -12.86 -5.57 -6.76
C GLN A 90 -12.76 -4.88 -5.38
N ILE A 91 -11.87 -3.90 -5.25
CA ILE A 91 -11.69 -3.14 -4.03
C ILE A 91 -12.70 -1.98 -4.03
N ALA A 92 -13.72 -2.10 -3.19
CA ALA A 92 -14.72 -1.06 -2.99
C ALA A 92 -14.42 -0.15 -1.78
N SER A 93 -13.46 -0.53 -0.94
CA SER A 93 -13.18 0.18 0.32
C SER A 93 -11.71 0.02 0.71
N THR A 94 -11.13 1.09 1.26
CA THR A 94 -9.77 1.10 1.82
C THR A 94 -9.80 1.03 3.35
N PRO A 95 -8.75 0.50 4.00
CA PRO A 95 -7.56 -0.10 3.39
C PRO A 95 -7.85 -1.44 2.73
N ALA A 96 -7.12 -1.78 1.68
CA ALA A 96 -7.18 -3.08 1.04
C ALA A 96 -5.79 -3.59 0.71
N ILE A 97 -5.60 -4.91 0.79
CA ILE A 97 -4.32 -5.57 0.57
C ILE A 97 -4.51 -6.60 -0.53
N VAL A 98 -3.68 -6.51 -1.54
CA VAL A 98 -3.60 -7.45 -2.66
C VAL A 98 -2.26 -8.16 -2.59
N ILE A 99 -2.27 -9.48 -2.71
CA ILE A 99 -1.06 -10.31 -2.78
C ILE A 99 -1.18 -11.11 -4.07
N ASP A 100 -0.17 -10.98 -4.94
CA ASP A 100 -0.09 -11.71 -6.22
C ASP A 100 -1.39 -11.59 -7.06
N GLU A 101 -1.82 -10.33 -7.24
CA GLU A 101 -3.04 -9.96 -7.96
C GLU A 101 -4.37 -10.43 -7.32
N MET A 102 -4.33 -11.00 -6.12
CA MET A 102 -5.52 -11.40 -5.36
C MET A 102 -5.77 -10.48 -4.16
N ALA A 103 -6.96 -9.86 -4.10
CA ALA A 103 -7.37 -9.05 -2.96
C ALA A 103 -7.71 -9.93 -1.74
N VAL A 104 -6.80 -9.97 -0.77
CA VAL A 104 -6.90 -10.79 0.45
C VAL A 104 -7.65 -10.05 1.58
N PHE A 105 -7.51 -8.72 1.68
CA PHE A 105 -8.21 -7.90 2.68
C PHE A 105 -8.85 -6.68 2.00
N LYS A 106 -10.08 -6.34 2.36
CA LYS A 106 -10.87 -5.26 1.74
C LYS A 106 -11.69 -4.51 2.80
N GLY A 107 -11.32 -3.26 3.10
CA GLY A 107 -12.01 -2.41 4.08
C GLY A 107 -11.73 -2.74 5.56
N GLU A 108 -10.82 -3.66 5.81
CA GLU A 108 -10.43 -4.12 7.14
C GLU A 108 -8.91 -4.07 7.33
N VAL A 109 -8.50 -3.97 8.59
CA VAL A 109 -7.08 -3.96 8.97
C VAL A 109 -6.77 -5.33 9.55
N PRO A 110 -6.03 -6.19 8.84
CA PRO A 110 -5.65 -7.47 9.40
C PRO A 110 -4.65 -7.31 10.54
N SER A 111 -4.57 -8.33 11.36
CA SER A 111 -3.46 -8.51 12.29
C SER A 111 -2.19 -8.91 11.54
N LYS A 112 -1.03 -8.70 12.15
CA LYS A 112 0.27 -9.13 11.61
C LYS A 112 0.27 -10.62 11.25
N ASP A 113 -0.22 -11.47 12.15
CA ASP A 113 -0.28 -12.92 11.96
C ASP A 113 -1.24 -13.35 10.84
N GLU A 114 -2.35 -12.62 10.65
CA GLU A 114 -3.30 -12.89 9.56
C GLU A 114 -2.67 -12.58 8.21
N LEU A 115 -2.02 -11.42 8.09
CA LEU A 115 -1.33 -11.04 6.86
C LEU A 115 -0.20 -12.02 6.52
N LEU A 116 0.60 -12.43 7.52
CA LEU A 116 1.65 -13.44 7.33
C LEU A 116 1.11 -14.79 6.87
N LYS A 117 -0.05 -15.22 7.37
CA LYS A 117 -0.69 -16.46 6.90
C LYS A 117 -1.08 -16.37 5.44
N GLU A 118 -1.69 -15.26 5.01
CA GLU A 118 -2.08 -15.08 3.61
C GLU A 118 -0.87 -15.03 2.68
N ILE A 119 0.23 -14.40 3.10
CA ILE A 119 1.49 -14.38 2.33
C ILE A 119 2.02 -15.81 2.15
N LYS A 120 2.11 -16.60 3.22
CA LYS A 120 2.63 -17.97 3.17
C LYS A 120 1.80 -18.90 2.28
N LYS A 121 0.47 -18.75 2.27
CA LYS A 121 -0.42 -19.52 1.40
C LYS A 121 -0.13 -19.34 -0.09
N VAL A 122 0.45 -18.20 -0.48
CA VAL A 122 0.78 -17.89 -1.87
C VAL A 122 2.21 -18.35 -2.21
N GLU A 123 3.06 -18.56 -1.21
CA GLU A 123 4.41 -19.12 -1.39
C GLU A 123 4.41 -20.66 -1.50
N GLU A 124 3.37 -21.35 -1.01
CA GLU A 124 3.15 -22.81 -1.12
C GLU A 124 2.58 -23.24 -2.48
#